data_AF-M2RQ41-F1
#
_entry.id   AF-M2RQ41-F1
#
_cell.length_a   1.000
_cell.length_b   1.000
_cell.length_c   1.000
_cell.angle_alpha   90.00
_cell.angle_beta   90.00
_cell.angle_gamma   90.00
#
_symmetry.space_group_name_H-M   'P 1'
#
loop_
_entity.id
_entity.type
_entity.pdbx_description
1 polymer ?
#
loop_
_entity_poly.entity_id
_entity_poly.type
_entity_poly.pdbx_seq_one_letter_code
_entity_poly.pdbx_strand_id
1 'polypeptide(L)'
;MADRNHGVDTKNASLSSSTSSIGRTPPPALKMGSAPSPHSSHRSSFAEHMRGAPTSPRASRQPSLTQQALQELFNNPPTKGGDSKFQGRDWKTVRLREIVDPELVRFVEYDTSVEDATSILVKNGAPNVILLREDTNSRHAVGTFDYSDLNAYLLLVVGLAHPEERDIASFDELARKGREGKPIPLKDVKEVGGNKEPLITLDENTDLCKAIEVFGSGIHRILVVEEGSQNVVGILTQLRLVQFFWENRSSFPAVNQLYPQLIKDLDLGSKTVMAINGDKPLATALELMNNEGVSSLPVLDAQNNVIGNISQVDVRLLTKSTSLPLLRSSCIHFISVILSERGVNDGKDSFPVFHINPYSTLAHTVAKLVATRSHRMWVVDAPSPASSGPSTPAITPAIVVPPSPITPLPGLAGPTPVTSTAPTHLAATGAVAPSISASAISAMPGASLSGRLSGVISLTDILNLFARASGLNPHDPDEARRARRRSSSSSMRRSMDSSRSESISAIAGRRSSVSEREKNGPAPQGLGISRGRGP
;
A
#
# COMPACT_ATOMS: atom_id res chain seq x y z
N MET A 1 -55.39 8.51 47.71
CA MET A 1 -55.15 7.26 48.47
C MET A 1 -53.67 6.97 48.35
N ALA A 2 -52.88 7.52 49.27
CA ALA A 2 -52.26 6.82 50.41
C ALA A 2 -51.14 5.89 49.90
N ASP A 3 -49.86 6.28 49.78
CA ASP A 3 -48.89 6.88 50.72
C ASP A 3 -48.10 5.83 51.55
N ARG A 4 -46.82 6.15 51.83
CA ARG A 4 -45.66 5.42 52.44
C ARG A 4 -44.54 5.12 51.42
N ASN A 5 -43.46 5.89 51.23
CA ASN A 5 -42.62 6.79 52.04
C ASN A 5 -41.44 6.12 52.79
N HIS A 6 -40.28 6.84 52.74
CA HIS A 6 -38.90 6.61 53.25
C HIS A 6 -37.91 6.07 52.20
N GLY A 7 -36.96 6.83 51.63
CA GLY A 7 -36.07 7.88 52.18
C GLY A 7 -34.69 7.22 52.47
N VAL A 8 -33.50 7.67 52.05
CA VAL A 8 -32.94 8.99 51.71
C VAL A 8 -31.53 8.78 51.07
N ASP A 9 -31.09 9.76 50.27
CA ASP A 9 -29.73 10.15 49.84
C ASP A 9 -28.84 9.29 48.92
N THR A 10 -28.48 9.87 47.76
CA THR A 10 -27.11 9.78 47.22
C THR A 10 -26.79 10.98 46.30
N LYS A 11 -25.77 11.76 46.67
CA LYS A 11 -25.10 12.76 45.82
C LYS A 11 -23.95 12.10 45.05
N ASN A 12 -23.79 12.54 43.80
CA ASN A 12 -22.58 12.58 42.95
C ASN A 12 -21.34 11.76 43.33
N ALA A 13 -20.92 10.84 42.46
CA ALA A 13 -19.53 10.74 42.01
C ALA A 13 -19.37 9.78 40.81
N SER A 14 -18.52 10.22 39.89
CA SER A 14 -17.86 9.54 38.76
C SER A 14 -17.29 8.14 39.05
N LEU A 15 -17.51 7.17 38.14
CA LEU A 15 -16.72 5.95 37.96
C LEU A 15 -16.84 5.54 36.47
N SER A 16 -15.82 5.58 35.60
CA SER A 16 -14.55 4.84 35.55
C SER A 16 -14.70 3.32 35.51
N SER A 17 -14.28 2.77 34.38
CA SER A 17 -14.22 1.39 33.93
C SER A 17 -13.60 0.38 34.91
N SER A 18 -14.32 -0.71 35.17
CA SER A 18 -13.82 -1.91 35.84
C SER A 18 -13.54 -3.03 34.84
N THR A 19 -12.27 -3.38 34.67
CA THR A 19 -11.81 -4.63 34.05
C THR A 19 -11.64 -5.71 35.11
N SER A 20 -12.13 -6.90 34.80
CA SER A 20 -12.13 -8.09 35.65
C SER A 20 -10.77 -8.81 35.67
N SER A 21 -10.42 -9.26 36.87
CA SER A 21 -9.23 -9.99 37.30
C SER A 21 -9.24 -11.49 36.96
N ILE A 22 -8.08 -12.04 36.55
CA ILE A 22 -7.73 -13.46 36.71
C ILE A 22 -6.29 -13.54 37.27
N GLY A 23 -6.12 -14.36 38.32
CA GLY A 23 -5.04 -14.32 39.31
C GLY A 23 -3.68 -14.90 38.93
N ARG A 24 -2.69 -14.59 39.78
CA ARG A 24 -1.32 -15.14 39.81
C ARG A 24 -1.02 -15.74 41.20
N THR A 25 -0.37 -16.90 41.22
CA THR A 25 0.18 -17.58 42.40
C THR A 25 1.68 -17.24 42.62
N PRO A 26 2.20 -17.32 43.86
CA PRO A 26 3.62 -17.06 44.19
C PRO A 26 4.49 -18.35 44.29
N PRO A 27 5.84 -18.25 44.21
CA PRO A 27 6.76 -19.41 44.27
C PRO A 27 7.28 -19.74 45.69
N PRO A 28 7.75 -20.98 45.96
CA PRO A 28 8.10 -21.44 47.31
C PRO A 28 9.60 -21.30 47.70
N ALA A 29 9.84 -21.28 49.02
CA ALA A 29 11.12 -21.08 49.70
C ALA A 29 11.95 -22.37 49.93
N LEU A 30 13.28 -22.23 49.97
CA LEU A 30 14.27 -23.30 50.19
C LEU A 30 14.56 -23.53 51.68
N LYS A 31 14.68 -24.81 52.08
CA LYS A 31 15.04 -25.29 53.43
C LYS A 31 16.57 -25.38 53.59
N MET A 32 17.09 -24.95 54.75
CA MET A 32 18.44 -25.27 55.23
C MET A 32 18.40 -26.37 56.29
N GLY A 33 19.38 -27.28 56.24
CA GLY A 33 19.69 -28.30 57.26
C GLY A 33 21.20 -28.34 57.54
N SER A 34 21.56 -28.75 58.75
CA SER A 34 22.72 -28.38 59.58
C SER A 34 23.99 -29.27 59.54
N ALA A 35 25.19 -28.65 59.64
CA ALA A 35 26.43 -28.93 60.44
C ALA A 35 27.16 -30.31 60.33
N PRO A 36 28.45 -30.51 60.81
CA PRO A 36 29.34 -29.65 61.61
C PRO A 36 30.86 -29.55 61.17
N SER A 37 31.62 -28.70 61.88
CA SER A 37 33.10 -28.41 61.83
C SER A 37 33.98 -29.55 62.43
N PRO A 38 35.36 -29.55 62.55
CA PRO A 38 36.35 -28.42 62.66
C PRO A 38 37.78 -28.62 62.04
N HIS A 39 38.60 -27.54 61.97
CA HIS A 39 40.00 -27.42 62.49
C HIS A 39 40.91 -26.35 61.81
N SER A 40 41.62 -25.60 62.67
CA SER A 40 42.93 -24.92 62.57
C SER A 40 43.21 -23.77 61.59
N SER A 41 43.17 -22.55 62.14
CA SER A 41 44.22 -21.49 62.18
C SER A 41 45.27 -21.38 61.06
N HIS A 42 45.34 -20.21 60.38
CA HIS A 42 46.56 -19.39 60.22
C HIS A 42 46.26 -17.98 59.63
N ARG A 43 46.54 -16.97 60.47
CA ARG A 43 46.97 -15.56 60.29
C ARG A 43 47.11 -14.90 58.88
N SER A 44 46.74 -13.61 58.84
CA SER A 44 47.11 -12.49 57.91
C SER A 44 46.37 -12.45 56.55
N SER A 45 45.96 -11.32 55.96
CA SER A 45 46.27 -9.89 56.07
C SER A 45 45.08 -9.07 55.51
N PHE A 46 44.79 -7.90 56.08
CA PHE A 46 43.65 -7.01 55.75
C PHE A 46 43.85 -6.15 54.48
N ALA A 47 44.88 -6.41 53.66
CA ALA A 47 45.29 -5.52 52.57
C ALA A 47 44.91 -5.97 51.14
N GLU A 48 44.06 -6.98 50.96
CA GLU A 48 43.71 -7.50 49.63
C GLU A 48 42.36 -6.98 49.06
N HIS A 49 41.56 -6.25 49.84
CA HIS A 49 40.16 -5.93 49.49
C HIS A 49 39.92 -4.65 48.67
N MET A 50 40.97 -3.99 48.15
CA MET A 50 40.83 -2.72 47.41
C MET A 50 41.22 -2.79 45.91
N ARG A 51 41.25 -3.99 45.32
CA ARG A 51 41.32 -4.16 43.86
C ARG A 51 40.28 -5.15 43.34
N GLY A 52 39.00 -4.87 43.60
CA GLY A 52 37.88 -5.50 42.90
C GLY A 52 37.22 -4.49 41.98
N ALA A 53 37.58 -4.49 40.69
CA ALA A 53 36.77 -3.81 39.67
C ALA A 53 35.33 -4.37 39.72
N PRO A 54 34.28 -3.55 39.56
CA PRO A 54 32.91 -4.06 39.59
C PRO A 54 32.75 -5.11 38.48
N THR A 55 32.30 -6.31 38.87
CA THR A 55 31.99 -7.38 37.93
C THR A 55 30.90 -6.88 36.99
N SER A 56 31.26 -6.71 35.72
CA SER A 56 30.33 -6.31 34.68
C SER A 56 29.11 -7.25 34.66
N PRO A 57 27.87 -6.76 34.46
CA PRO A 57 26.68 -7.59 34.35
C PRO A 57 26.67 -8.28 32.97
N ARG A 58 27.63 -9.17 32.75
CA ARG A 58 27.80 -9.92 31.49
C ARG A 58 27.23 -11.34 31.59
N ALA A 59 26.84 -11.77 32.79
CA ALA A 59 26.30 -13.11 33.06
C ALA A 59 24.79 -13.28 32.76
N SER A 60 24.10 -12.23 32.28
CA SER A 60 22.66 -12.30 31.90
C SER A 60 22.40 -12.03 30.41
N ARG A 61 23.43 -12.13 29.55
CA ARG A 61 23.21 -12.08 28.09
C ARG A 61 22.51 -13.36 27.64
N GLN A 62 21.25 -13.22 27.22
CA GLN A 62 20.54 -14.22 26.43
C GLN A 62 21.45 -14.72 25.31
N PRO A 63 21.49 -16.04 25.03
CA PRO A 63 22.32 -16.56 23.94
C PRO A 63 21.89 -15.90 22.63
N SER A 64 22.84 -15.24 21.95
CA SER A 64 22.61 -14.70 20.61
C SER A 64 22.30 -15.86 19.66
N LEU A 65 21.21 -15.76 18.90
CA LEU A 65 20.86 -16.74 17.86
C LEU A 65 22.07 -16.97 16.94
N THR A 66 22.35 -18.23 16.61
CA THR A 66 23.35 -18.54 15.59
C THR A 66 22.86 -18.04 14.23
N GLN A 67 23.78 -17.72 13.31
CA GLN A 67 23.40 -17.31 11.94
C GLN A 67 22.52 -18.38 11.25
N GLN A 68 22.75 -19.66 11.54
CA GLN A 68 21.93 -20.76 11.05
C GLN A 68 20.51 -20.73 11.64
N ALA A 69 20.36 -20.57 12.96
CA ALA A 69 19.04 -20.47 13.59
C ALA A 69 18.25 -19.24 13.09
N LEU A 70 18.94 -18.15 12.78
CA LEU A 70 18.33 -16.95 12.20
C LEU A 70 17.86 -17.19 10.75
N GLN A 71 18.68 -17.89 9.96
CA GLN A 71 18.30 -18.28 8.60
C GLN A 71 17.12 -19.27 8.60
N GLU A 72 17.07 -20.22 9.53
CA GLU A 72 15.94 -21.13 9.69
C GLU A 72 14.65 -20.39 10.06
N LEU A 73 14.73 -19.40 10.95
CA LEU A 73 13.59 -18.57 11.32
C LEU A 73 13.07 -17.76 10.12
N PHE A 74 13.96 -17.21 9.29
CA PHE A 74 13.55 -16.55 8.05
C PHE A 74 12.93 -17.53 7.04
N ASN A 75 13.52 -18.71 6.88
CA ASN A 75 13.04 -19.71 5.93
C ASN A 75 11.71 -20.34 6.36
N ASN A 76 11.45 -20.44 7.67
CA ASN A 76 10.22 -20.99 8.22
C ASN A 76 9.72 -20.15 9.40
N PRO A 77 9.07 -19.00 9.12
CA PRO A 77 8.58 -18.14 10.19
C PRO A 77 7.55 -18.87 11.07
N PRO A 78 7.57 -18.65 12.39
CA PRO A 78 6.67 -19.32 13.31
C PRO A 78 5.22 -18.84 13.13
N THR A 79 4.27 -19.73 13.37
CA THR A 79 2.83 -19.44 13.37
C THR A 79 2.21 -19.78 14.72
N LYS A 80 1.03 -19.23 15.04
CA LYS A 80 0.39 -19.37 16.37
C LYS A 80 -0.14 -20.78 16.69
N GLY A 81 0.16 -21.79 15.88
CA GLY A 81 -0.51 -23.09 15.90
C GLY A 81 -1.93 -22.94 15.36
N GLY A 82 -2.26 -23.66 14.29
CA GLY A 82 -3.56 -23.53 13.62
C GLY A 82 -4.74 -23.84 14.55
N ASP A 83 -5.92 -23.39 14.14
CA ASP A 83 -7.16 -23.65 14.89
C ASP A 83 -7.45 -25.16 14.91
N SER A 84 -7.73 -25.69 16.10
CA SER A 84 -7.96 -27.12 16.30
C SER A 84 -9.14 -27.64 15.49
N LYS A 85 -10.11 -26.77 15.17
CA LYS A 85 -11.30 -27.13 14.37
C LYS A 85 -11.00 -27.53 12.92
N PHE A 86 -9.82 -27.20 12.40
CA PHE A 86 -9.42 -27.54 11.03
C PHE A 86 -8.44 -28.73 10.95
N GLN A 87 -7.94 -29.22 12.09
CA GLN A 87 -6.96 -30.30 12.10
C GLN A 87 -7.53 -31.57 11.45
N GLY A 88 -6.80 -32.13 10.49
CA GLY A 88 -7.21 -33.35 9.77
C GLY A 88 -8.35 -33.16 8.76
N ARG A 89 -8.88 -31.94 8.58
CA ARG A 89 -9.87 -31.64 7.54
C ARG A 89 -9.19 -31.33 6.22
N ASP A 90 -9.82 -31.72 5.13
CA ASP A 90 -9.49 -31.21 3.80
C ASP A 90 -9.99 -29.77 3.70
N TRP A 91 -9.10 -28.83 3.38
CA TRP A 91 -9.45 -27.41 3.24
C TRP A 91 -10.55 -27.20 2.19
N LYS A 92 -10.64 -28.07 1.19
CA LYS A 92 -11.69 -28.05 0.15
C LYS A 92 -13.09 -28.23 0.71
N THR A 93 -13.24 -28.72 1.94
CA THR A 93 -14.53 -28.91 2.61
C THR A 93 -14.89 -27.77 3.56
N VAL A 94 -13.99 -26.80 3.74
CA VAL A 94 -14.23 -25.64 4.62
C VAL A 94 -15.19 -24.69 3.92
N ARG A 95 -16.22 -24.27 4.64
CA ARG A 95 -17.26 -23.36 4.12
C ARG A 95 -16.87 -21.90 4.32
N LEU A 96 -17.40 -21.01 3.47
CA LEU A 96 -17.09 -19.58 3.53
C LEU A 96 -17.44 -18.96 4.89
N ARG A 97 -18.58 -19.35 5.48
CA ARG A 97 -19.01 -18.90 6.82
C ARG A 97 -18.00 -19.17 7.94
N GLU A 98 -17.13 -20.16 7.78
CA GLU A 98 -16.13 -20.52 8.81
C GLU A 98 -14.92 -19.56 8.83
N ILE A 99 -14.81 -18.68 7.82
CA ILE A 99 -13.61 -17.86 7.56
C ILE A 99 -13.94 -16.36 7.58
N VAL A 100 -15.14 -15.98 7.16
CA VAL A 100 -15.62 -14.60 7.18
C VAL A 100 -16.07 -14.19 8.58
N ASP A 101 -15.97 -12.88 8.84
CA ASP A 101 -16.38 -12.26 10.09
C ASP A 101 -17.47 -11.23 9.81
N PRO A 102 -18.70 -11.42 10.34
CA PRO A 102 -19.81 -10.48 10.16
C PRO A 102 -19.53 -9.08 10.71
N GLU A 103 -18.68 -8.93 11.71
CA GLU A 103 -18.35 -7.61 12.31
C GLU A 103 -17.53 -6.73 11.35
N LEU A 104 -16.91 -7.34 10.35
CA LEU A 104 -16.14 -6.65 9.32
C LEU A 104 -17.00 -6.09 8.19
N VAL A 105 -18.29 -6.47 8.13
CA VAL A 105 -19.23 -5.98 7.13
C VAL A 105 -19.75 -4.61 7.54
N ARG A 106 -19.53 -3.61 6.68
CA ARG A 106 -19.91 -2.21 6.95
C ARG A 106 -20.71 -1.67 5.80
N PHE A 107 -21.84 -1.07 6.13
CA PHE A 107 -22.74 -0.46 5.17
C PHE A 107 -22.79 1.05 5.33
N VAL A 108 -22.88 1.74 4.20
CA VAL A 108 -23.27 3.15 4.10
C VAL A 108 -24.32 3.31 3.01
N GLU A 109 -25.12 4.36 3.13
CA GLU A 109 -26.15 4.69 2.15
C GLU A 109 -25.55 5.45 0.98
N TYR A 110 -26.20 5.37 -0.18
CA TYR A 110 -25.77 6.07 -1.39
C TYR A 110 -25.68 7.60 -1.26
N ASP A 111 -26.47 8.18 -0.37
CA ASP A 111 -26.50 9.61 -0.11
C ASP A 111 -25.40 10.07 0.88
N THR A 112 -24.64 9.12 1.45
CA THR A 112 -23.49 9.42 2.30
C THR A 112 -22.44 10.18 1.49
N SER A 113 -21.83 11.20 2.08
CA SER A 113 -20.76 11.96 1.43
C SER A 113 -19.48 11.12 1.24
N VAL A 114 -18.69 11.43 0.21
CA VAL A 114 -17.37 10.81 0.00
C VAL A 114 -16.46 11.02 1.21
N GLU A 115 -16.52 12.20 1.83
CA GLU A 115 -15.74 12.55 3.01
C GLU A 115 -16.10 11.65 4.21
N ASP A 116 -17.40 11.48 4.50
CA ASP A 116 -17.87 10.64 5.60
C ASP A 116 -17.57 9.16 5.34
N ALA A 117 -17.78 8.70 4.11
CA ALA A 117 -17.44 7.34 3.69
C ALA A 117 -15.93 7.09 3.81
N THR A 118 -15.11 8.05 3.42
CA THR A 118 -13.65 7.97 3.57
C THR A 118 -13.24 7.92 5.05
N SER A 119 -13.89 8.70 5.91
CA SER A 119 -13.67 8.67 7.36
C SER A 119 -13.96 7.28 7.95
N ILE A 120 -15.07 6.65 7.55
CA ILE A 120 -15.42 5.28 7.95
C ILE A 120 -14.38 4.27 7.40
N LEU A 121 -13.93 4.45 6.16
CA LEU A 121 -12.96 3.56 5.51
C LEU A 121 -11.60 3.59 6.24
N VAL A 122 -11.13 4.79 6.60
CA VAL A 122 -9.87 5.01 7.31
C VAL A 122 -9.96 4.53 8.76
N LYS A 123 -11.03 4.85 9.48
CA LYS A 123 -11.16 4.61 10.92
C LYS A 123 -11.13 3.13 11.28
N ASN A 124 -11.81 2.28 10.51
CA ASN A 124 -11.93 0.87 10.88
C ASN A 124 -11.17 -0.14 10.02
N GLY A 125 -10.31 0.33 9.09
CA GLY A 125 -9.28 -0.49 8.47
C GLY A 125 -9.79 -1.71 7.69
N ALA A 126 -9.15 -2.86 7.87
CA ALA A 126 -9.50 -4.11 7.17
C ALA A 126 -11.01 -4.39 7.28
N PRO A 127 -11.67 -4.78 6.17
CA PRO A 127 -11.10 -5.24 4.91
C PRO A 127 -10.72 -4.11 3.92
N ASN A 128 -10.79 -2.83 4.29
CA ASN A 128 -10.57 -1.69 3.38
C ASN A 128 -11.65 -1.61 2.28
N VAL A 129 -12.93 -1.78 2.64
CA VAL A 129 -14.09 -1.45 1.80
C VAL A 129 -15.29 -1.14 2.66
N ILE A 130 -16.22 -0.42 2.07
CA ILE A 130 -17.56 -0.19 2.58
C ILE A 130 -18.55 -0.67 1.52
N LEU A 131 -19.60 -1.38 1.96
CA LEU A 131 -20.70 -1.80 1.10
C LEU A 131 -21.72 -0.67 1.01
N LEU A 132 -22.23 -0.45 -0.20
CA LEU A 132 -23.26 0.54 -0.49
C LEU A 132 -24.62 -0.14 -0.49
N ARG A 133 -25.59 0.46 0.19
CA ARG A 133 -26.98 0.01 0.23
C ARG A 133 -27.92 1.16 -0.10
N GLU A 134 -29.11 0.81 -0.55
CA GLU A 134 -30.20 1.77 -0.81
C GLU A 134 -30.86 2.20 0.51
N ASP A 135 -31.24 1.24 1.35
CA ASP A 135 -32.00 1.52 2.59
C ASP A 135 -31.23 1.15 3.87
N THR A 136 -31.42 1.92 4.96
CA THR A 136 -30.86 1.64 6.31
C THR A 136 -31.11 0.21 6.82
N ASN A 137 -32.25 -0.37 6.45
CA ASN A 137 -32.69 -1.67 6.95
C ASN A 137 -32.21 -2.83 6.06
N SER A 138 -31.75 -2.53 4.85
CA SER A 138 -31.25 -3.54 3.92
C SER A 138 -29.83 -3.94 4.27
N ARG A 139 -29.56 -5.26 4.17
CA ARG A 139 -28.22 -5.85 4.19
C ARG A 139 -27.79 -6.34 2.80
N HIS A 140 -28.49 -5.91 1.77
CA HIS A 140 -28.10 -6.13 0.39
C HIS A 140 -27.11 -5.06 -0.07
N ALA A 141 -26.01 -5.49 -0.67
CA ALA A 141 -24.99 -4.60 -1.21
C ALA A 141 -25.20 -4.37 -2.71
N VAL A 142 -25.42 -3.12 -3.09
CA VAL A 142 -25.62 -2.68 -4.49
C VAL A 142 -24.32 -2.13 -5.10
N GLY A 143 -23.30 -1.91 -4.27
CA GLY A 143 -21.98 -1.51 -4.72
C GLY A 143 -20.97 -1.48 -3.59
N THR A 144 -19.77 -1.01 -3.90
CA THR A 144 -18.67 -0.87 -2.96
C THR A 144 -18.01 0.49 -3.08
N PHE A 145 -17.39 0.94 -2.00
CA PHE A 145 -16.48 2.07 -1.94
C PHE A 145 -15.17 1.67 -1.26
N ASP A 146 -14.05 1.85 -1.95
CA ASP A 146 -12.71 1.55 -1.44
C ASP A 146 -11.66 2.61 -1.82
N TYR A 147 -10.38 2.31 -1.57
CA TYR A 147 -9.28 3.24 -1.86
C TYR A 147 -9.00 3.42 -3.36
N SER A 148 -9.43 2.49 -4.22
CA SER A 148 -9.36 2.66 -5.68
C SER A 148 -10.38 3.71 -6.12
N ASP A 149 -11.59 3.66 -5.58
CA ASP A 149 -12.62 4.67 -5.82
C ASP A 149 -12.21 6.05 -5.32
N LEU A 150 -11.61 6.11 -4.12
CA LEU A 150 -11.06 7.35 -3.57
C LEU A 150 -9.94 7.93 -4.45
N ASN A 151 -9.07 7.08 -5.01
CA ASN A 151 -8.02 7.53 -5.93
C ASN A 151 -8.61 8.12 -7.22
N ALA A 152 -9.61 7.45 -7.82
CA ALA A 152 -10.29 7.94 -9.01
C ALA A 152 -10.98 9.28 -8.75
N TYR A 153 -11.69 9.40 -7.62
CA TYR A 153 -12.28 10.66 -7.17
C TYR A 153 -11.25 11.77 -7.00
N LEU A 154 -10.13 11.49 -6.32
CA LEU A 154 -9.06 12.47 -6.12
C LEU A 154 -8.51 12.96 -7.46
N LEU A 155 -8.16 12.04 -8.37
CA LEU A 155 -7.65 12.37 -9.69
C LEU A 155 -8.64 13.23 -10.51
N LEU A 156 -9.94 12.97 -10.39
CA LEU A 156 -10.96 13.79 -11.04
C LEU A 156 -10.99 15.22 -10.46
N VAL A 157 -11.04 15.35 -9.13
CA VAL A 157 -11.12 16.66 -8.46
C VAL A 157 -9.92 17.54 -8.81
N VAL A 158 -8.73 16.94 -8.89
CA VAL A 158 -7.50 17.66 -9.26
C VAL A 158 -7.32 17.87 -10.77
N GLY A 159 -8.24 17.39 -11.60
CA GLY A 159 -8.23 17.56 -13.06
C GLY A 159 -7.18 16.71 -13.78
N LEU A 160 -6.79 15.58 -13.19
CA LEU A 160 -5.83 14.62 -13.77
C LEU A 160 -6.54 13.43 -14.44
N ALA A 161 -7.76 13.10 -14.02
CA ALA A 161 -8.60 12.13 -14.72
C ALA A 161 -9.59 12.85 -15.65
N HIS A 162 -9.65 12.40 -16.90
CA HIS A 162 -10.62 12.86 -17.89
C HIS A 162 -11.59 11.71 -18.18
N PRO A 163 -12.88 11.87 -17.91
CA PRO A 163 -13.90 10.86 -18.21
C PRO A 163 -14.14 10.74 -19.72
N GLU A 164 -14.83 9.67 -20.13
CA GLU A 164 -15.21 9.49 -21.53
C GLU A 164 -16.15 10.61 -22.02
N GLU A 165 -16.12 10.90 -23.33
CA GLU A 165 -16.78 12.05 -23.97
C GLU A 165 -18.28 12.22 -23.67
N ARG A 166 -18.95 11.14 -23.23
CA ARG A 166 -20.40 11.14 -22.96
C ARG A 166 -20.79 11.86 -21.67
N ASP A 167 -19.88 11.96 -20.71
CA ASP A 167 -20.23 12.33 -19.33
C ASP A 167 -19.44 13.56 -18.81
N ILE A 168 -18.64 14.20 -19.67
CA ILE A 168 -17.71 15.30 -19.29
C ILE A 168 -18.41 16.39 -18.46
N ALA A 169 -19.61 16.83 -18.84
CA ALA A 169 -20.31 17.91 -18.15
C ALA A 169 -20.72 17.55 -16.70
N SER A 170 -21.13 16.30 -16.45
CA SER A 170 -21.49 15.80 -15.12
C SER A 170 -20.25 15.74 -14.23
N PHE A 171 -19.14 15.26 -14.78
CA PHE A 171 -17.87 15.14 -14.07
C PHE A 171 -17.16 16.48 -13.83
N ASP A 172 -17.30 17.46 -14.74
CA ASP A 172 -16.79 18.83 -14.52
C ASP A 172 -17.53 19.51 -13.35
N GLU A 173 -18.85 19.30 -13.26
CA GLU A 173 -19.63 19.79 -12.12
C GLU A 173 -19.18 19.11 -10.81
N LEU A 174 -18.97 17.79 -10.84
CA LEU A 174 -18.48 17.01 -9.71
C LEU A 174 -17.10 17.50 -9.26
N ALA A 175 -16.16 17.69 -10.19
CA ALA A 175 -14.82 18.20 -9.92
C ALA A 175 -14.89 19.62 -9.34
N ARG A 176 -15.78 20.48 -9.85
CA ARG A 176 -16.02 21.81 -9.30
C ARG A 176 -16.55 21.76 -7.86
N LYS A 177 -17.56 20.92 -7.58
CA LYS A 177 -18.10 20.74 -6.23
C LYS A 177 -17.03 20.25 -5.25
N GLY A 178 -16.19 19.31 -5.68
CA GLY A 178 -15.10 18.78 -4.87
C GLY A 178 -14.03 19.83 -4.57
N ARG A 179 -13.65 20.66 -5.55
CA ARG A 179 -12.73 21.79 -5.34
C ARG A 179 -13.30 22.88 -4.43
N GLU A 180 -14.62 23.08 -4.46
CA GLU A 180 -15.34 23.98 -3.56
C GLU A 180 -15.53 23.39 -2.14
N GLY A 181 -15.17 22.12 -1.91
CA GLY A 181 -15.35 21.43 -0.64
C GLY A 181 -16.80 21.15 -0.30
N LYS A 182 -17.69 21.09 -1.30
CA LYS A 182 -19.10 20.74 -1.11
C LYS A 182 -19.22 19.22 -0.95
N PRO A 183 -20.10 18.74 -0.05
CA PRO A 183 -20.30 17.31 0.12
C PRO A 183 -20.81 16.70 -1.18
N ILE A 184 -20.14 15.65 -1.62
CA ILE A 184 -20.50 14.89 -2.82
C ILE A 184 -21.00 13.52 -2.37
N PRO A 185 -22.25 13.13 -2.71
CA PRO A 185 -22.75 11.82 -2.35
C PRO A 185 -22.10 10.72 -3.19
N LEU A 186 -21.96 9.52 -2.62
CA LEU A 186 -21.30 8.38 -3.28
C LEU A 186 -21.99 7.95 -4.58
N LYS A 187 -23.30 8.17 -4.72
CA LYS A 187 -24.04 7.88 -5.96
C LYS A 187 -23.49 8.64 -7.17
N ASP A 188 -23.02 9.87 -6.98
CA ASP A 188 -22.47 10.71 -8.04
C ASP A 188 -21.02 10.29 -8.42
N VAL A 189 -20.33 9.57 -7.53
CA VAL A 189 -18.94 9.10 -7.73
C VAL A 189 -18.87 7.68 -8.28
N LYS A 190 -19.96 6.91 -8.20
CA LYS A 190 -20.01 5.50 -8.63
C LYS A 190 -19.56 5.31 -10.09
N GLU A 191 -19.74 6.32 -10.93
CA GLU A 191 -19.41 6.31 -12.36
C GLU A 191 -18.00 6.84 -12.68
N VAL A 192 -17.32 7.49 -11.73
CA VAL A 192 -15.98 8.10 -11.93
C VAL A 192 -14.91 7.03 -12.19
N GLY A 193 -15.04 5.88 -11.52
CA GLY A 193 -14.14 4.74 -11.69
C GLY A 193 -14.59 3.85 -12.84
N GLY A 194 -14.23 4.18 -14.08
CA GLY A 194 -14.65 3.45 -15.29
C GLY A 194 -14.31 1.95 -15.35
N ASN A 195 -13.56 1.41 -14.38
CA ASN A 195 -13.15 0.00 -14.30
C ASN A 195 -13.43 -0.59 -12.91
N LYS A 196 -14.68 -0.60 -12.44
CA LYS A 196 -15.02 -1.30 -11.20
C LYS A 196 -14.98 -2.82 -11.38
N GLU A 197 -14.37 -3.50 -10.41
CA GLU A 197 -14.45 -4.95 -10.32
C GLU A 197 -15.91 -5.39 -10.15
N PRO A 198 -16.34 -6.46 -10.83
CA PRO A 198 -17.70 -6.94 -10.71
C PRO A 198 -17.97 -7.42 -9.29
N LEU A 199 -19.15 -7.10 -8.78
CA LEU A 199 -19.59 -7.54 -7.46
C LEU A 199 -19.95 -9.02 -7.52
N ILE A 200 -19.09 -9.88 -6.97
CA ILE A 200 -19.34 -11.33 -6.92
C ILE A 200 -19.85 -11.73 -5.54
N THR A 201 -21.00 -12.39 -5.52
CA THR A 201 -21.62 -12.95 -4.32
C THR A 201 -21.51 -14.47 -4.33
N LEU A 202 -21.16 -15.09 -3.20
CA LEU A 202 -21.23 -16.53 -3.00
C LEU A 202 -22.05 -16.84 -1.73
N ASP A 203 -22.73 -17.98 -1.76
CA ASP A 203 -23.49 -18.48 -0.61
C ASP A 203 -22.55 -18.87 0.54
N GLU A 204 -22.96 -18.60 1.78
CA GLU A 204 -22.18 -18.88 2.99
C GLU A 204 -21.83 -20.36 3.20
N ASN A 205 -22.60 -21.28 2.62
CA ASN A 205 -22.37 -22.72 2.64
C ASN A 205 -21.50 -23.22 1.48
N THR A 206 -21.13 -22.35 0.54
CA THR A 206 -20.19 -22.67 -0.54
C THR A 206 -18.83 -23.06 0.05
N ASP A 207 -18.14 -23.98 -0.61
CA ASP A 207 -16.80 -24.37 -0.23
C ASP A 207 -15.72 -23.35 -0.66
N LEU A 208 -14.51 -23.53 -0.11
CA LEU A 208 -13.36 -22.73 -0.47
C LEU A 208 -12.86 -22.94 -1.90
N CYS A 209 -13.15 -24.06 -2.56
CA CYS A 209 -12.68 -24.30 -3.93
C CYS A 209 -13.24 -23.23 -4.86
N LYS A 210 -14.54 -22.94 -4.74
CA LYS A 210 -15.18 -21.92 -5.56
C LYS A 210 -14.61 -20.53 -5.30
N ALA A 211 -14.33 -20.18 -4.04
CA ALA A 211 -13.72 -18.90 -3.72
C ALA A 211 -12.33 -18.74 -4.34
N ILE A 212 -11.51 -19.79 -4.34
CA ILE A 212 -10.17 -19.76 -4.97
C ILE A 212 -10.28 -19.61 -6.48
N GLU A 213 -11.21 -20.30 -7.14
CA GLU A 213 -11.45 -20.12 -8.58
C GLU A 213 -11.81 -18.68 -8.92
N VAL A 214 -12.72 -18.07 -8.15
CA VAL A 214 -13.13 -16.67 -8.34
C VAL A 214 -11.97 -15.72 -8.09
N PHE A 215 -11.15 -15.93 -7.05
CA PHE A 215 -9.96 -15.11 -6.85
C PHE A 215 -8.91 -15.32 -7.94
N GLY A 216 -8.85 -16.52 -8.52
CA GLY A 216 -7.96 -16.88 -9.63
C GLY A 216 -8.29 -16.18 -10.95
N SER A 217 -9.53 -15.72 -11.14
CA SER A 217 -9.92 -14.92 -12.31
C SER A 217 -9.60 -13.42 -12.19
N GLY A 218 -8.97 -13.00 -11.08
CA GLY A 218 -8.52 -11.63 -10.88
C GLY A 218 -9.47 -10.76 -10.05
N ILE A 219 -10.54 -11.33 -9.51
CA ILE A 219 -11.40 -10.68 -8.52
C ILE A 219 -10.64 -10.58 -7.20
N HIS A 220 -10.70 -9.43 -6.51
CA HIS A 220 -10.01 -9.29 -5.22
C HIS A 220 -10.89 -9.60 -4.00
N ARG A 221 -12.22 -9.63 -4.17
CA ARG A 221 -13.19 -9.69 -3.07
C ARG A 221 -14.44 -10.48 -3.45
N ILE A 222 -14.99 -11.22 -2.49
CA ILE A 222 -16.24 -11.95 -2.62
C ILE A 222 -17.15 -11.54 -1.46
N LEU A 223 -18.38 -11.17 -1.77
CA LEU A 223 -19.41 -10.99 -0.76
C LEU A 223 -20.01 -12.35 -0.41
N VAL A 224 -20.08 -12.65 0.87
CA VAL A 224 -20.69 -13.89 1.35
C VAL A 224 -22.10 -13.56 1.81
N VAL A 225 -23.09 -14.25 1.23
CA VAL A 225 -24.52 -14.02 1.50
C VAL A 225 -25.15 -15.21 2.23
N GLU A 226 -26.15 -14.92 3.05
CA GLU A 226 -26.97 -15.93 3.72
C GLU A 226 -27.79 -16.74 2.69
N GLU A 227 -27.95 -18.04 2.96
CA GLU A 227 -28.59 -18.98 2.05
C GLU A 227 -30.01 -18.57 1.65
N GLY A 228 -30.27 -18.54 0.35
CA GLY A 228 -31.56 -18.16 -0.20
C GLY A 228 -31.90 -16.66 -0.08
N SER A 229 -30.95 -15.83 0.34
CA SER A 229 -31.14 -14.38 0.51
C SER A 229 -30.10 -13.56 -0.28
N GLN A 230 -30.24 -12.23 -0.21
CA GLN A 230 -29.25 -11.27 -0.67
C GLN A 230 -28.57 -10.55 0.50
N ASN A 231 -28.74 -11.06 1.72
CA ASN A 231 -28.18 -10.46 2.93
C ASN A 231 -26.70 -10.81 3.03
N VAL A 232 -25.83 -9.80 3.01
CA VAL A 232 -24.39 -10.01 3.16
C VAL A 232 -24.06 -10.28 4.63
N VAL A 233 -23.48 -11.46 4.87
CA VAL A 233 -23.00 -11.92 6.18
C VAL A 233 -21.49 -11.78 6.34
N GLY A 234 -20.74 -11.61 5.25
CA GLY A 234 -19.28 -11.51 5.31
C GLY A 234 -18.64 -10.98 4.03
N ILE A 235 -17.37 -10.57 4.14
CA ILE A 235 -16.53 -10.20 3.00
C ILE A 235 -15.27 -11.06 3.04
N LEU A 236 -15.09 -11.91 2.02
CA LEU A 236 -13.86 -12.66 1.85
C LEU A 236 -12.91 -11.91 0.91
N THR A 237 -11.67 -11.73 1.34
CA THR A 237 -10.60 -11.12 0.52
C THR A 237 -9.50 -12.13 0.26
N GLN A 238 -8.72 -11.92 -0.81
CA GLN A 238 -7.55 -12.75 -1.11
C GLN A 238 -6.58 -12.82 0.07
N LEU A 239 -6.33 -11.67 0.73
CA LEU A 239 -5.39 -11.60 1.86
C LEU A 239 -5.92 -12.41 3.06
N ARG A 240 -7.22 -12.33 3.35
CA ARG A 240 -7.82 -13.11 4.43
C ARG A 240 -7.71 -14.61 4.16
N LEU A 241 -7.90 -15.04 2.92
CA LEU A 241 -7.79 -16.44 2.54
C LEU A 241 -6.34 -16.94 2.61
N VAL A 242 -5.37 -16.17 2.11
CA VAL A 242 -3.94 -16.50 2.24
C VAL A 242 -3.52 -16.53 3.72
N GLN A 243 -4.00 -15.60 4.54
CA GLN A 243 -3.77 -15.60 5.98
C GLN A 243 -4.37 -16.84 6.65
N PHE A 244 -5.57 -17.25 6.25
CA PHE A 244 -6.20 -18.49 6.74
C PHE A 244 -5.34 -19.73 6.46
N PHE A 245 -4.83 -19.88 5.24
CA PHE A 245 -3.91 -20.98 4.89
C PHE A 245 -2.61 -20.91 5.69
N TRP A 246 -2.06 -19.72 5.89
CA TRP A 246 -0.83 -19.51 6.67
C TRP A 246 -1.01 -19.89 8.15
N GLU A 247 -2.08 -19.41 8.76
CA GLU A 247 -2.41 -19.68 10.16
C GLU A 247 -2.68 -21.17 10.40
N ASN A 248 -3.34 -21.83 9.44
CA ASN A 248 -3.75 -23.23 9.53
C ASN A 248 -2.89 -24.19 8.71
N ARG A 249 -1.66 -23.79 8.34
CA ARG A 249 -0.79 -24.58 7.44
C ARG A 249 -0.56 -26.01 7.90
N SER A 250 -0.45 -26.24 9.22
CA SER A 250 -0.26 -27.56 9.81
C SER A 250 -1.44 -28.50 9.56
N SER A 251 -2.63 -27.94 9.37
CA SER A 251 -3.86 -28.69 9.13
C SER A 251 -4.02 -29.13 7.68
N PHE A 252 -3.27 -28.53 6.74
CA PHE A 252 -3.45 -28.73 5.30
C PHE A 252 -2.15 -29.25 4.63
N PRO A 253 -1.89 -30.57 4.65
CA PRO A 253 -0.62 -31.14 4.17
C PRO A 253 -0.24 -30.77 2.73
N ALA A 254 -1.20 -30.74 1.81
CA ALA A 254 -0.97 -30.40 0.41
C ALA A 254 -0.41 -28.98 0.22
N VAL A 255 -0.91 -28.02 1.01
CA VAL A 255 -0.41 -26.64 1.03
C VAL A 255 0.89 -26.56 1.82
N ASN A 256 0.99 -27.31 2.92
CA ASN A 256 2.15 -27.27 3.81
C ASN A 256 3.46 -27.68 3.12
N GLN A 257 3.40 -28.63 2.19
CA GLN A 257 4.56 -29.10 1.42
C GLN A 257 5.15 -28.04 0.48
N LEU A 258 4.40 -26.99 0.15
CA LEU A 258 4.85 -25.90 -0.72
C LEU A 258 5.68 -24.86 0.04
N TYR A 259 5.38 -24.66 1.33
CA TYR A 259 6.00 -23.59 2.13
C TYR A 259 7.54 -23.63 2.18
N PRO A 260 8.20 -24.79 2.29
CA PRO A 260 9.66 -24.87 2.26
C PRO A 260 10.29 -24.63 0.88
N GLN A 261 9.51 -24.68 -0.20
CA GLN A 261 10.04 -24.54 -1.56
C GLN A 261 10.47 -23.10 -1.85
N LEU A 262 11.48 -22.96 -2.71
CA LEU A 262 12.01 -21.66 -3.11
C LEU A 262 11.13 -21.03 -4.17
N ILE A 263 11.02 -19.70 -4.15
CA ILE A 263 10.23 -18.95 -5.12
C ILE A 263 10.65 -19.24 -6.57
N LYS A 264 11.96 -19.34 -6.83
CA LYS A 264 12.50 -19.66 -8.17
C LYS A 264 12.05 -21.04 -8.71
N ASP A 265 11.68 -21.97 -7.83
CA ASP A 265 11.32 -23.34 -8.19
C ASP A 265 9.79 -23.52 -8.32
N LEU A 266 9.00 -22.50 -7.97
CA LEU A 266 7.53 -22.54 -7.93
C LEU A 266 6.84 -21.91 -9.16
N ASP A 267 7.62 -21.41 -10.13
CA ASP A 267 7.16 -20.67 -11.31
C ASP A 267 6.06 -19.64 -10.98
N LEU A 268 6.34 -18.83 -9.95
CA LEU A 268 5.36 -17.95 -9.31
C LEU A 268 5.60 -16.49 -9.70
N GLY A 269 4.51 -15.77 -9.99
CA GLY A 269 4.53 -14.33 -10.22
C GLY A 269 4.73 -13.95 -11.69
N SER A 270 4.97 -12.67 -11.94
CA SER A 270 5.22 -12.13 -13.28
C SER A 270 6.53 -11.38 -13.34
N LYS A 271 7.26 -11.52 -14.45
CA LYS A 271 8.47 -10.74 -14.75
C LYS A 271 8.14 -9.33 -15.23
N THR A 272 6.90 -9.10 -15.69
CA THR A 272 6.46 -7.78 -16.15
C THR A 272 5.87 -7.00 -14.98
N VAL A 273 6.68 -6.11 -14.42
CA VAL A 273 6.30 -5.27 -13.30
C VAL A 273 6.13 -3.83 -13.77
N MET A 274 4.99 -3.22 -13.44
CA MET A 274 4.83 -1.78 -13.61
C MET A 274 5.41 -1.09 -12.40
N ALA A 275 6.31 -0.15 -12.65
CA ALA A 275 7.10 0.54 -11.65
C ALA A 275 7.14 2.03 -11.92
N ILE A 276 7.43 2.81 -10.89
CA ILE A 276 7.62 4.25 -11.01
C ILE A 276 9.00 4.66 -10.49
N ASN A 277 9.67 5.54 -11.21
CA ASN A 277 10.91 6.13 -10.70
C ASN A 277 10.58 7.12 -9.56
N GLY A 278 11.39 7.08 -8.51
CA GLY A 278 11.19 7.82 -7.28
C GLY A 278 11.17 9.34 -7.41
N ASP A 279 11.81 9.88 -8.45
CA ASP A 279 11.85 11.32 -8.70
C ASP A 279 10.59 11.83 -9.43
N LYS A 280 9.75 10.93 -9.97
CA LYS A 280 8.50 11.33 -10.61
C LYS A 280 7.49 11.85 -9.60
N PRO A 281 6.60 12.79 -10.00
CA PRO A 281 5.51 13.27 -9.17
C PRO A 281 4.59 12.14 -8.70
N LEU A 282 4.07 12.24 -7.47
CA LEU A 282 3.11 11.30 -6.90
C LEU A 282 1.86 11.17 -7.76
N ALA A 283 1.38 12.28 -8.33
CA ALA A 283 0.26 12.31 -9.28
C ALA A 283 0.41 11.25 -10.39
N THR A 284 1.60 11.13 -10.99
CA THR A 284 1.89 10.14 -12.03
C THR A 284 1.79 8.71 -11.51
N ALA A 285 2.14 8.46 -10.24
CA ALA A 285 1.98 7.15 -9.62
C ALA A 285 0.51 6.77 -9.48
N LEU A 286 -0.30 7.72 -9.01
CA LEU A 286 -1.73 7.53 -8.78
C LEU A 286 -2.50 7.35 -10.08
N GLU A 287 -2.17 8.12 -11.12
CA GLU A 287 -2.69 7.94 -12.48
C GLU A 287 -2.32 6.57 -13.04
N LEU A 288 -1.06 6.16 -12.93
CA LEU A 288 -0.61 4.86 -13.41
C LEU A 288 -1.35 3.72 -12.71
N MET A 289 -1.54 3.83 -11.40
CA MET A 289 -2.32 2.85 -10.63
C MET A 289 -3.79 2.78 -11.06
N ASN A 290 -4.41 3.94 -11.28
CA ASN A 290 -5.81 4.04 -11.70
C ASN A 290 -6.03 3.47 -13.11
N ASN A 291 -5.21 3.93 -14.06
CA ASN A 291 -5.36 3.60 -15.49
C ASN A 291 -5.09 2.12 -15.76
N GLU A 292 -4.10 1.56 -15.07
CA GLU A 292 -3.71 0.17 -15.24
C GLU A 292 -4.43 -0.80 -14.28
N GLY A 293 -5.28 -0.29 -13.38
CA GLY A 293 -6.01 -1.10 -12.41
C GLY A 293 -5.08 -1.88 -11.47
N VAL A 294 -3.94 -1.30 -11.07
CA VAL A 294 -2.98 -1.92 -10.15
C VAL A 294 -3.07 -1.34 -8.75
N SER A 295 -3.11 -2.23 -7.76
CA SER A 295 -3.28 -1.88 -6.35
C SER A 295 -2.05 -1.27 -5.68
N SER A 296 -0.86 -1.46 -6.27
CA SER A 296 0.39 -0.86 -5.79
C SER A 296 1.47 -0.85 -6.87
N LEU A 297 2.45 0.03 -6.69
CA LEU A 297 3.65 0.19 -7.52
C LEU A 297 4.92 0.13 -6.66
N PRO A 298 5.97 -0.57 -7.12
CA PRO A 298 7.31 -0.39 -6.57
C PRO A 298 7.86 0.96 -7.03
N VAL A 299 8.53 1.64 -6.11
CA VAL A 299 9.25 2.87 -6.38
C VAL A 299 10.73 2.53 -6.55
N LEU A 300 11.31 3.00 -7.66
CA LEU A 300 12.67 2.67 -8.07
C LEU A 300 13.60 3.88 -7.99
N ASP A 301 14.87 3.64 -7.68
CA ASP A 301 15.93 4.63 -7.91
C ASP A 301 16.36 4.70 -9.40
N ALA A 302 17.38 5.50 -9.70
CA ALA A 302 17.94 5.62 -11.05
C ALA A 302 18.64 4.34 -11.56
N GLN A 303 19.00 3.43 -10.65
CA GLN A 303 19.68 2.16 -10.92
C GLN A 303 18.69 0.98 -11.03
N ASN A 304 17.39 1.23 -10.94
CA ASN A 304 16.31 0.24 -10.89
C ASN A 304 16.28 -0.64 -9.63
N ASN A 305 16.83 -0.16 -8.51
CA ASN A 305 16.65 -0.80 -7.21
C ASN A 305 15.34 -0.37 -6.56
N VAL A 306 14.70 -1.29 -5.83
CA VAL A 306 13.42 -1.03 -5.17
C VAL A 306 13.63 -0.28 -3.85
N ILE A 307 13.36 1.02 -3.84
CA ILE A 307 13.52 1.88 -2.65
C ILE A 307 12.23 2.01 -1.83
N GLY A 308 11.07 1.61 -2.37
CA GLY A 308 9.81 1.67 -1.63
C GLY A 308 8.60 1.16 -2.42
N ASN A 309 7.41 1.43 -1.87
CA ASN A 309 6.11 1.01 -2.40
C ASN A 309 5.10 2.14 -2.17
N ILE A 310 4.25 2.37 -3.17
CA ILE A 310 3.04 3.19 -3.05
C ILE A 310 1.84 2.30 -3.38
N SER A 311 0.82 2.31 -2.53
CA SER A 311 -0.38 1.50 -2.66
C SER A 311 -1.64 2.35 -2.58
N GLN A 312 -2.78 1.80 -3.03
CA GLN A 312 -4.06 2.52 -2.98
C GLN A 312 -4.40 2.94 -1.54
N VAL A 313 -4.03 2.14 -0.54
CA VAL A 313 -4.24 2.46 0.89
C VAL A 313 -3.53 3.76 1.30
N ASP A 314 -2.40 4.09 0.68
CA ASP A 314 -1.63 5.30 1.01
C ASP A 314 -2.34 6.59 0.55
N VAL A 315 -3.34 6.49 -0.35
CA VAL A 315 -4.21 7.62 -0.77
C VAL A 315 -4.95 8.22 0.43
N ARG A 316 -5.14 7.48 1.52
CA ARG A 316 -5.70 8.01 2.78
C ARG A 316 -4.94 9.23 3.31
N LEU A 317 -3.64 9.35 3.02
CA LEU A 317 -2.79 10.48 3.42
C LEU A 317 -3.07 11.75 2.60
N LEU A 318 -3.79 11.62 1.48
CA LEU A 318 -4.13 12.68 0.54
C LEU A 318 -5.57 13.18 0.72
N THR A 319 -6.26 12.72 1.76
CA THR A 319 -7.67 13.06 2.03
C THR A 319 -7.87 14.46 2.61
N LYS A 320 -6.81 15.10 3.10
CA LYS A 320 -6.85 16.45 3.66
C LYS A 320 -6.46 17.45 2.57
N SER A 321 -7.14 18.60 2.51
CA SER A 321 -6.79 19.65 1.55
C SER A 321 -5.33 20.13 1.68
N THR A 322 -4.76 20.03 2.89
CA THR A 322 -3.35 20.36 3.17
C THR A 322 -2.35 19.42 2.50
N SER A 323 -2.76 18.22 2.07
CA SER A 323 -1.88 17.26 1.41
C SER A 323 -1.94 17.30 -0.12
N LEU A 324 -2.75 18.17 -0.73
CA LEU A 324 -2.77 18.37 -2.19
C LEU A 324 -1.39 18.75 -2.78
N PRO A 325 -0.53 19.56 -2.11
CA PRO A 325 0.82 19.81 -2.60
C PRO A 325 1.67 18.54 -2.75
N LEU A 326 1.39 17.48 -1.98
CA LEU A 326 2.12 16.20 -2.08
C LEU A 326 1.93 15.52 -3.43
N LEU A 327 0.84 15.82 -4.16
CA LEU A 327 0.63 15.29 -5.52
C LEU A 327 1.72 15.74 -6.50
N ARG A 328 2.28 16.94 -6.28
CA ARG A 328 3.37 17.50 -7.08
C ARG A 328 4.75 17.10 -6.56
N SER A 329 4.83 16.66 -5.30
CA SER A 329 6.07 16.14 -4.71
C SER A 329 6.47 14.81 -5.33
N SER A 330 7.74 14.45 -5.20
CA SER A 330 8.27 13.19 -5.70
C SER A 330 7.71 11.98 -4.94
N CYS A 331 7.66 10.83 -5.61
CA CYS A 331 7.28 9.55 -4.99
C CYS A 331 8.19 9.21 -3.79
N ILE A 332 9.48 9.54 -3.90
CA ILE A 332 10.48 9.44 -2.82
C ILE A 332 10.04 10.22 -1.58
N HIS A 333 9.65 11.48 -1.75
CA HIS A 333 9.19 12.30 -0.64
C HIS A 333 7.92 11.71 -0.01
N PHE A 334 7.00 11.22 -0.83
CA PHE A 334 5.79 10.58 -0.33
C PHE A 334 6.06 9.31 0.47
N ILE A 335 7.06 8.50 0.08
CA ILE A 335 7.51 7.36 0.90
C ILE A 335 7.96 7.82 2.29
N SER A 336 8.72 8.92 2.39
CA SER A 336 9.12 9.46 3.70
C SER A 336 7.92 9.85 4.57
N VAL A 337 6.87 10.41 3.95
CA VAL A 337 5.59 10.72 4.64
C VAL A 337 4.91 9.45 5.12
N ILE A 338 4.81 8.41 4.28
CA ILE A 338 4.22 7.11 4.65
C ILE A 338 4.96 6.51 5.86
N LEU A 339 6.29 6.49 5.82
CA LEU A 339 7.11 5.93 6.90
C LEU A 339 6.98 6.72 8.20
N SER A 340 6.94 8.05 8.11
CA SER A 340 6.76 8.93 9.27
C SER A 340 5.40 8.69 9.94
N GLU A 341 4.32 8.63 9.15
CA GLU A 341 2.97 8.38 9.66
C GLU A 341 2.87 7.00 10.35
N ARG A 342 3.51 5.97 9.79
CA ARG A 342 3.56 4.62 10.41
C ARG A 342 4.36 4.62 11.69
N GLY A 343 5.53 5.26 11.71
CA GLY A 343 6.38 5.36 12.90
C GLY A 343 5.68 6.07 14.07
N VAL A 344 4.94 7.14 13.77
CA VAL A 344 4.15 7.89 14.77
C VAL A 344 2.99 7.06 15.32
N ASN A 345 2.24 6.36 14.45
CA ASN A 345 1.04 5.62 14.87
C ASN A 345 1.34 4.27 15.55
N ASP A 346 2.36 3.55 15.11
CA ASP A 346 2.67 2.20 15.59
C ASP A 346 3.74 2.18 16.71
N GLY A 347 4.35 3.34 17.02
CA GLY A 347 5.37 3.48 18.07
C GLY A 347 6.63 2.65 17.83
N LYS A 348 6.88 2.25 16.57
CA LYS A 348 7.99 1.41 16.13
C LYS A 348 8.57 1.97 14.84
N ASP A 349 9.89 2.16 14.81
CA ASP A 349 10.66 2.29 13.57
C ASP A 349 10.63 0.94 12.84
N SER A 350 9.60 0.73 12.04
CA SER A 350 9.49 -0.45 11.19
C SER A 350 9.55 0.00 9.74
N PHE A 351 10.66 -0.32 9.08
CA PHE A 351 10.76 -0.24 7.63
C PHE A 351 10.11 -1.50 7.05
N PRO A 352 8.91 -1.42 6.46
CA PRO A 352 8.31 -2.57 5.82
C PRO A 352 9.18 -2.99 4.62
N VAL A 353 9.71 -4.21 4.69
CA VAL A 353 10.47 -4.82 3.59
C VAL A 353 9.49 -5.46 2.62
N PHE A 354 9.16 -4.75 1.53
CA PHE A 354 8.21 -5.20 0.51
C PHE A 354 8.84 -6.05 -0.61
N HIS A 355 10.06 -6.53 -0.41
CA HIS A 355 10.75 -7.35 -1.39
C HIS A 355 11.19 -8.70 -0.82
N ILE A 356 11.37 -9.65 -1.72
CA ILE A 356 11.96 -10.97 -1.51
C ILE A 356 12.99 -11.23 -2.61
N ASN A 357 13.81 -12.27 -2.43
CA ASN A 357 14.72 -12.73 -3.48
C ASN A 357 14.21 -14.07 -4.07
N PRO A 358 14.67 -14.48 -5.26
CA PRO A 358 14.28 -15.76 -5.87
C PRO A 358 14.60 -16.99 -5.01
N TYR A 359 15.56 -16.86 -4.08
CA TYR A 359 15.98 -17.90 -3.14
C TYR A 359 15.25 -17.86 -1.79
N SER A 360 14.22 -17.02 -1.66
CA SER A 360 13.36 -16.98 -0.48
C SER A 360 12.41 -18.17 -0.53
N THR A 361 12.01 -18.69 0.62
CA THR A 361 10.97 -19.70 0.69
C THR A 361 9.59 -19.09 0.45
N LEU A 362 8.64 -19.92 0.04
CA LEU A 362 7.23 -19.53 0.00
C LEU A 362 6.72 -19.14 1.40
N ALA A 363 7.19 -19.84 2.45
CA ALA A 363 6.84 -19.53 3.84
C ALA A 363 7.23 -18.08 4.21
N HIS A 364 8.47 -17.68 3.91
CA HIS A 364 8.95 -16.33 4.15
C HIS A 364 8.11 -15.29 3.39
N THR A 365 7.80 -15.59 2.13
CA THR A 365 7.03 -14.70 1.24
C THR A 365 5.60 -14.50 1.75
N VAL A 366 4.90 -15.58 2.10
CA VAL A 366 3.54 -15.53 2.64
C VAL A 366 3.52 -14.86 4.01
N ALA A 367 4.48 -15.18 4.88
CA ALA A 367 4.62 -14.52 6.17
C ALA A 367 4.79 -13.00 6.02
N LYS A 368 5.66 -12.55 5.10
CA LYS A 368 5.83 -11.13 4.80
C LYS A 368 4.56 -10.49 4.25
N LEU A 369 3.86 -11.13 3.32
CA LEU A 369 2.59 -10.64 2.77
C LEU A 369 1.55 -10.44 3.89
N VAL A 370 1.38 -11.44 4.77
CA VAL A 370 0.43 -11.38 5.89
C VAL A 370 0.86 -10.33 6.92
N ALA A 371 2.13 -10.30 7.32
CA ALA A 371 2.63 -9.38 8.35
C ALA A 371 2.58 -7.91 7.90
N THR A 372 2.87 -7.65 6.63
CA THR A 372 2.82 -6.29 6.06
C THR A 372 1.44 -5.92 5.53
N ARG A 373 0.49 -6.86 5.51
CA ARG A 373 -0.83 -6.74 4.86
C ARG A 373 -0.73 -6.28 3.40
N SER A 374 0.29 -6.75 2.70
CA SER A 374 0.55 -6.39 1.30
C SER A 374 -0.19 -7.32 0.35
N HIS A 375 -0.67 -6.78 -0.77
CA HIS A 375 -1.27 -7.58 -1.85
C HIS A 375 -0.25 -8.14 -2.83
N ARG A 376 0.97 -7.59 -2.80
CA ARG A 376 2.06 -7.92 -3.71
C ARG A 376 3.39 -7.89 -2.97
N MET A 377 4.34 -8.70 -3.45
CA MET A 377 5.72 -8.73 -3.00
C MET A 377 6.62 -8.56 -4.22
N TRP A 378 7.58 -7.65 -4.14
CA TRP A 378 8.52 -7.38 -5.22
C TRP A 378 9.66 -8.41 -5.19
N VAL A 379 9.93 -9.07 -6.31
CA VAL A 379 11.08 -9.96 -6.44
C VAL A 379 12.26 -9.10 -6.88
N VAL A 380 13.34 -9.14 -6.10
CA VAL A 380 14.56 -8.43 -6.41
C VAL A 380 15.72 -9.39 -6.55
N ASP A 381 16.57 -9.13 -7.53
CA ASP A 381 17.84 -9.84 -7.67
C ASP A 381 18.81 -9.26 -6.65
N ALA A 382 19.44 -10.14 -5.87
CA ALA A 382 20.48 -9.72 -4.94
C ALA A 382 21.62 -9.08 -5.75
N PRO A 383 22.17 -7.93 -5.30
CA PRO A 383 23.35 -7.38 -5.93
C PRO A 383 24.46 -8.42 -5.88
N SER A 384 25.07 -8.72 -7.03
CA SER A 384 26.20 -9.66 -7.12
C SER A 384 27.27 -9.26 -6.09
N PRO A 385 27.80 -10.19 -5.27
CA PRO A 385 28.90 -9.89 -4.34
C PRO A 385 30.16 -9.37 -5.05
N ALA A 386 30.23 -9.49 -6.39
CA ALA A 386 31.27 -8.90 -7.22
C ALA A 386 31.17 -7.35 -7.38
N SER A 387 30.05 -6.72 -7.00
CA SER A 387 29.90 -5.26 -7.03
C SER A 387 30.32 -4.57 -5.73
N SER A 388 30.55 -5.33 -4.66
CA SER A 388 31.21 -4.85 -3.45
C SER A 388 32.71 -5.10 -3.57
N GLY A 389 33.38 -4.31 -4.40
CA GLY A 389 34.80 -4.07 -4.14
C GLY A 389 34.91 -3.48 -2.72
N PRO A 390 35.85 -3.92 -1.87
CA PRO A 390 36.04 -3.29 -0.58
C PRO A 390 36.30 -1.81 -0.82
N SER A 391 35.61 -0.93 -0.09
CA SER A 391 35.97 0.48 0.01
C SER A 391 37.32 0.55 0.71
N THR A 392 38.41 0.32 -0.03
CA THR A 392 39.74 0.71 0.41
C THR A 392 39.70 2.22 0.56
N PRO A 393 40.08 2.79 1.73
CA PRO A 393 40.35 4.21 1.78
C PRO A 393 41.51 4.44 0.81
N ALA A 394 41.24 5.12 -0.31
CA ALA A 394 42.28 5.61 -1.17
C ALA A 394 43.13 6.56 -0.32
N ILE A 395 44.29 6.09 0.11
CA ILE A 395 45.33 6.93 0.70
C ILE A 395 45.67 7.94 -0.40
N THR A 396 45.19 9.17 -0.26
CA THR A 396 45.65 10.30 -1.07
C THR A 396 47.16 10.41 -0.86
N PRO A 397 47.99 10.42 -1.91
CA PRO A 397 49.40 10.73 -1.72
C PRO A 397 49.49 12.15 -1.16
N ALA A 398 50.07 12.28 0.03
CA ALA A 398 50.33 13.56 0.66
C ALA A 398 51.32 14.34 -0.22
N ILE A 399 50.81 15.31 -0.97
CA ILE A 399 51.65 16.34 -1.58
C ILE A 399 52.02 17.31 -0.46
N VAL A 400 53.26 17.21 0.00
CA VAL A 400 53.89 18.18 0.89
C VAL A 400 54.02 19.49 0.10
N VAL A 401 53.21 20.48 0.47
CA VAL A 401 53.35 21.86 -0.01
C VAL A 401 54.33 22.58 0.93
N PRO A 402 55.51 23.02 0.47
CA PRO A 402 56.38 23.88 1.27
C PRO A 402 55.82 25.32 1.32
N PRO A 403 56.10 26.10 2.38
CA PRO A 403 55.47 27.39 2.63
C PRO A 403 55.99 28.49 1.67
N SER A 404 55.07 29.30 1.13
CA SER A 404 55.39 30.48 0.32
C SER A 404 55.64 31.74 1.17
N PRO A 405 56.52 32.66 0.76
CA PRO A 405 56.60 34.00 1.32
C PRO A 405 55.81 35.06 0.50
N ILE A 406 54.90 35.77 1.18
CA ILE A 406 54.62 37.22 1.24
C ILE A 406 54.79 38.12 -0.05
N THR A 407 53.64 38.44 -0.71
CA THR A 407 53.16 39.72 -1.38
C THR A 407 53.97 40.50 -2.47
N PRO A 408 53.39 41.51 -3.20
CA PRO A 408 52.09 41.63 -3.93
C PRO A 408 52.18 42.32 -5.34
N LEU A 409 51.02 42.60 -5.97
CA LEU A 409 50.65 43.59 -7.06
C LEU A 409 50.32 43.06 -8.50
N PRO A 410 49.54 43.81 -9.36
CA PRO A 410 48.32 43.29 -10.01
C PRO A 410 48.28 43.45 -11.57
N GLY A 411 47.31 42.82 -12.25
CA GLY A 411 46.94 43.24 -13.61
C GLY A 411 46.27 42.22 -14.55
N LEU A 412 45.01 42.53 -14.90
CA LEU A 412 44.29 42.35 -16.18
C LEU A 412 43.93 40.96 -16.78
N ALA A 413 42.60 40.79 -16.91
CA ALA A 413 41.80 40.44 -18.10
C ALA A 413 41.75 38.99 -18.66
N GLY A 414 40.53 38.41 -18.68
CA GLY A 414 40.12 37.27 -19.53
C GLY A 414 38.80 36.60 -19.08
N PRO A 415 37.94 36.07 -19.98
CA PRO A 415 36.49 36.30 -19.95
C PRO A 415 35.61 35.21 -19.31
N THR A 416 34.44 35.65 -18.85
CA THR A 416 33.30 34.87 -18.30
C THR A 416 32.35 34.30 -19.37
N PRO A 417 31.72 33.13 -19.16
CA PRO A 417 30.46 32.78 -19.81
C PRO A 417 29.25 32.88 -18.87
N VAL A 418 28.39 33.84 -19.22
CA VAL A 418 26.90 33.86 -19.20
C VAL A 418 26.12 33.00 -18.21
N THR A 419 25.50 33.69 -17.24
CA THR A 419 24.36 33.23 -16.44
C THR A 419 23.07 33.66 -17.15
N SER A 420 22.15 32.73 -17.43
CA SER A 420 20.82 33.05 -17.94
C SER A 420 19.81 33.16 -16.79
N THR A 421 19.09 34.27 -16.81
CA THR A 421 18.12 34.77 -15.84
C THR A 421 16.78 34.06 -15.95
N ALA A 422 16.23 33.57 -14.83
CA ALA A 422 14.81 33.29 -14.68
C ALA A 422 14.07 34.57 -14.22
N PRO A 423 12.85 34.87 -14.71
CA PRO A 423 12.10 36.03 -14.24
C PRO A 423 11.40 35.71 -12.92
N THR A 424 11.63 36.59 -11.95
CA THR A 424 10.99 36.65 -10.65
C THR A 424 9.65 37.39 -10.80
N HIS A 425 8.53 36.74 -10.46
CA HIS A 425 7.37 37.44 -9.88
C HIS A 425 6.47 36.45 -9.14
N LEU A 426 5.98 36.88 -7.98
CA LEU A 426 5.15 36.17 -6.97
C LEU A 426 5.91 35.32 -5.94
N ALA A 427 6.67 36.03 -5.11
CA ALA A 427 6.98 35.60 -3.75
C ALA A 427 5.87 36.07 -2.80
N ALA A 428 5.06 35.12 -2.32
CA ALA A 428 4.43 35.19 -1.00
C ALA A 428 4.11 33.75 -0.57
N THR A 429 4.57 33.40 0.64
CA THR A 429 4.52 32.07 1.31
C THR A 429 5.44 30.97 0.75
N GLY A 430 6.76 31.20 0.85
CA GLY A 430 7.78 30.17 0.60
C GLY A 430 8.13 29.39 1.86
N ALA A 431 7.43 28.29 2.11
CA ALA A 431 7.99 27.18 2.87
C ALA A 431 8.63 26.22 1.86
N VAL A 432 9.94 26.35 1.66
CA VAL A 432 10.71 25.44 0.81
C VAL A 432 10.78 24.11 1.56
N ALA A 433 10.06 23.09 1.09
CA ALA A 433 10.17 21.75 1.65
C ALA A 433 11.62 21.25 1.49
N PRO A 434 12.21 20.59 2.50
CA PRO A 434 13.56 20.07 2.39
C PRO A 434 13.59 18.99 1.30
N SER A 435 14.45 19.20 0.30
CA SER A 435 14.71 18.20 -0.76
C SER A 435 15.51 17.05 -0.16
N ILE A 436 14.86 15.92 0.07
CA ILE A 436 15.51 14.68 0.48
C ILE A 436 15.91 13.95 -0.81
N SER A 437 17.22 13.92 -1.13
CA SER A 437 17.73 13.25 -2.33
C SER A 437 17.58 11.73 -2.22
N ALA A 438 17.40 11.03 -3.36
CA ALA A 438 17.34 9.56 -3.42
C ALA A 438 18.51 8.89 -2.67
N SER A 439 19.70 9.49 -2.76
CA SER A 439 20.93 9.05 -2.07
C SER A 439 20.84 9.11 -0.54
N ALA A 440 20.04 10.01 0.04
CA ALA A 440 19.82 10.07 1.48
C ALA A 440 18.89 8.94 1.97
N ILE A 441 18.00 8.44 1.12
CA ILE A 441 17.19 7.25 1.40
C ILE A 441 18.05 5.99 1.26
N SER A 442 18.90 5.90 0.23
CA SER A 442 19.89 4.81 0.08
C SER A 442 20.87 4.70 1.26
N ALA A 443 21.10 5.81 1.99
CA ALA A 443 21.96 5.87 3.16
C ALA A 443 21.24 5.52 4.48
N MET A 444 19.91 5.30 4.48
CA MET A 444 19.18 4.87 5.66
C MET A 444 19.45 3.39 6.00
N PRO A 445 19.54 3.01 7.29
CA PRO A 445 19.71 1.61 7.70
C PRO A 445 18.60 0.73 7.09
N GLY A 446 18.97 -0.20 6.20
CA GLY A 446 18.04 -1.12 5.52
C GLY A 446 17.72 -0.78 4.07
N ALA A 447 18.04 0.42 3.57
CA ALA A 447 17.91 0.75 2.14
C ALA A 447 19.00 0.08 1.27
N SER A 448 20.15 -0.22 1.87
CA SER A 448 21.24 -1.03 1.29
C SER A 448 20.89 -2.51 1.10
N LEU A 449 19.69 -2.95 1.54
CA LEU A 449 19.17 -4.30 1.30
C LEU A 449 18.28 -4.38 0.05
N SER A 450 18.01 -3.27 -0.64
CA SER A 450 17.21 -3.28 -1.86
C SER A 450 18.02 -3.78 -3.06
N GLY A 451 17.43 -4.71 -3.81
CA GLY A 451 18.02 -5.24 -5.05
C GLY A 451 17.32 -4.69 -6.29
N ARG A 452 17.86 -5.04 -7.45
CA ARG A 452 17.28 -4.69 -8.76
C ARG A 452 15.96 -5.42 -8.95
N LEU A 453 14.90 -4.71 -9.33
CA LEU A 453 13.58 -5.31 -9.56
C LEU A 453 13.64 -6.36 -10.69
N SER A 454 13.19 -7.58 -10.41
CA SER A 454 13.16 -8.69 -11.38
C SER A 454 11.78 -9.36 -11.54
N GLY A 455 10.84 -9.12 -10.62
CA GLY A 455 9.49 -9.65 -10.74
C GLY A 455 8.52 -9.18 -9.66
N VAL A 456 7.30 -9.71 -9.70
CA VAL A 456 6.25 -9.46 -8.70
C VAL A 456 5.47 -10.74 -8.43
N ILE A 457 5.18 -11.01 -7.17
CA ILE A 457 4.26 -12.07 -6.72
C ILE A 457 3.03 -11.40 -6.13
N SER A 458 1.84 -11.82 -6.54
CA SER A 458 0.57 -11.34 -6.00
C SER A 458 -0.14 -12.43 -5.18
N LEU A 459 -1.14 -12.02 -4.38
CA LEU A 459 -1.99 -12.97 -3.66
C LEU A 459 -2.72 -13.94 -4.61
N THR A 460 -3.12 -13.49 -5.80
CA THR A 460 -3.69 -14.36 -6.85
C THR A 460 -2.72 -15.48 -7.26
N ASP A 461 -1.41 -15.19 -7.36
CA ASP A 461 -0.41 -16.22 -7.70
C ASP A 461 -0.34 -17.29 -6.62
N ILE A 462 -0.32 -16.88 -5.35
CA ILE A 462 -0.27 -17.76 -4.19
C ILE A 462 -1.52 -18.65 -4.12
N LEU A 463 -2.71 -18.07 -4.32
CA LEU A 463 -3.96 -18.82 -4.31
C LEU A 463 -4.03 -19.81 -5.47
N ASN A 464 -3.58 -19.43 -6.67
CA ASN A 464 -3.55 -20.34 -7.82
C ASN A 464 -2.53 -21.46 -7.64
N LEU A 465 -1.40 -21.19 -6.99
CA LEU A 465 -0.44 -22.23 -6.60
C LEU A 465 -1.09 -23.24 -5.63
N PHE A 466 -1.79 -22.78 -4.59
CA PHE A 466 -2.46 -23.65 -3.63
C PHE A 466 -3.58 -24.49 -4.29
N ALA A 467 -4.32 -23.89 -5.22
CA ALA A 467 -5.33 -24.58 -6.01
C ALA A 467 -4.70 -25.72 -6.82
N ARG A 468 -3.65 -25.42 -7.60
CA ARG A 468 -2.94 -26.39 -8.46
C ARG A 468 -2.35 -27.55 -7.66
N ALA A 469 -1.70 -27.26 -6.54
CA ALA A 469 -1.13 -28.28 -5.66
C ALA A 469 -2.20 -29.20 -5.04
N SER A 470 -3.45 -28.76 -4.98
CA SER A 470 -4.58 -29.53 -4.44
C SER A 470 -5.43 -30.20 -5.53
N GLY A 471 -4.98 -30.16 -6.79
CA GLY A 471 -5.65 -30.78 -7.94
C GLY A 471 -6.74 -29.95 -8.60
N LEU A 472 -6.81 -28.64 -8.32
CA LEU A 472 -7.70 -27.71 -9.02
C LEU A 472 -7.01 -27.06 -10.23
N ASN A 473 -7.80 -26.62 -11.19
CA ASN A 473 -7.31 -26.02 -12.44
C ASN A 473 -7.72 -24.55 -12.54
N PRO A 474 -7.12 -23.64 -11.74
CA PRO A 474 -7.45 -22.22 -11.79
C PRO A 474 -7.01 -21.58 -13.12
N HIS A 475 -7.64 -20.45 -13.47
CA HIS A 475 -7.23 -19.64 -14.62
C HIS A 475 -5.77 -19.17 -14.54
N ASP A 476 -5.17 -18.86 -15.69
CA ASP A 476 -3.83 -18.26 -15.77
C ASP A 476 -3.84 -16.84 -15.18
N PRO A 477 -3.07 -16.55 -14.10
CA PRO A 477 -2.96 -15.20 -13.56
C PRO A 477 -2.53 -14.14 -14.60
N ASP A 478 -1.67 -14.50 -15.55
CA ASP A 478 -1.20 -13.57 -16.59
C ASP A 478 -2.31 -13.21 -17.58
N GLU A 479 -3.22 -14.14 -17.86
CA GLU A 479 -4.41 -13.86 -18.65
C GLU A 479 -5.35 -12.89 -17.93
N ALA A 480 -5.61 -13.10 -16.63
CA ALA A 480 -6.41 -12.18 -15.82
C ALA A 480 -5.78 -10.77 -15.75
N ARG A 481 -4.45 -10.68 -15.67
CA ARG A 481 -3.72 -9.40 -15.77
C ARG A 481 -3.89 -8.76 -17.16
N ARG A 482 -3.73 -9.54 -18.23
CA ARG A 482 -3.88 -9.05 -19.61
C ARG A 482 -5.30 -8.60 -19.91
N ALA A 483 -6.32 -9.31 -19.41
CA ALA A 483 -7.72 -8.95 -19.55
C ALA A 483 -8.00 -7.57 -18.94
N ARG A 484 -7.53 -7.32 -17.70
CA ARG A 484 -7.62 -6.00 -17.06
C ARG A 484 -6.97 -4.90 -17.89
N ARG A 485 -5.75 -5.12 -18.39
CA ARG A 485 -5.05 -4.14 -19.25
C ARG A 485 -5.77 -3.88 -20.58
N ARG A 486 -6.39 -4.90 -21.18
CA ARG A 486 -7.13 -4.78 -22.45
C ARG A 486 -8.40 -3.96 -22.28
N SER A 487 -9.11 -4.10 -21.16
CA SER A 487 -10.25 -3.25 -20.82
C SER A 487 -9.83 -1.78 -20.76
N SER A 488 -8.69 -1.46 -20.12
CA SER A 488 -8.13 -0.09 -20.08
C SER A 488 -7.66 0.44 -21.44
N SER A 489 -7.16 -0.42 -22.33
CA SER A 489 -6.62 -0.01 -23.64
C SER A 489 -7.70 0.31 -24.69
N SER A 490 -8.93 -0.18 -24.50
CA SER A 490 -10.04 0.04 -25.44
C SER A 490 -10.56 1.48 -25.42
N SER A 491 -10.42 2.18 -24.29
CA SER A 491 -10.75 3.60 -24.15
C SER A 491 -9.68 4.51 -24.80
N MET A 492 -8.40 4.09 -24.81
CA MET A 492 -7.29 4.89 -25.34
C MET A 492 -7.14 4.83 -26.87
N ARG A 493 -7.58 3.74 -27.52
CA ARG A 493 -7.44 3.58 -28.98
C ARG A 493 -8.35 4.51 -29.80
N ARG A 494 -9.42 5.08 -29.21
CA ARG A 494 -10.24 6.09 -29.89
C ARG A 494 -9.68 7.50 -29.78
N SER A 495 -8.89 7.80 -28.75
CA SER A 495 -8.36 9.15 -28.51
C SER A 495 -7.12 9.49 -29.37
N MET A 496 -6.27 8.49 -29.71
CA MET A 496 -5.04 8.77 -30.46
C MET A 496 -5.24 8.95 -31.99
N ASP A 497 -6.35 8.48 -32.57
CA ASP A 497 -6.61 8.67 -34.00
C ASP A 497 -7.23 10.05 -34.31
N SER A 498 -7.68 10.78 -33.28
CA SER A 498 -8.21 12.15 -33.43
C SER A 498 -7.14 13.25 -33.26
N SER A 499 -5.92 12.92 -32.82
CA SER A 499 -4.86 13.90 -32.52
C SER A 499 -3.83 14.05 -33.65
N ARG A 500 -4.11 13.52 -34.85
CA ARG A 500 -3.25 13.65 -36.06
C ARG A 500 -3.80 14.53 -37.18
N SER A 501 -4.79 15.37 -36.90
CA SER A 501 -5.12 16.51 -37.77
C SER A 501 -5.64 17.67 -36.94
N GLU A 502 -4.72 18.55 -36.53
CA GLU A 502 -4.85 20.01 -36.57
C GLU A 502 -3.65 20.64 -35.85
N SER A 503 -2.56 20.76 -36.60
CA SER A 503 -1.40 21.54 -36.19
C SER A 503 -1.72 23.04 -36.34
N ILE A 504 -1.88 23.71 -35.21
CA ILE A 504 -1.31 25.03 -34.87
C ILE A 504 -1.18 26.01 -36.05
N SER A 505 -2.18 26.89 -36.21
CA SER A 505 -1.99 28.24 -36.78
C SER A 505 -3.20 29.15 -36.55
N ALA A 506 -3.44 29.63 -35.32
CA ALA A 506 -4.30 30.79 -35.09
C ALA A 506 -4.15 31.41 -33.68
N ILE A 507 -2.98 31.96 -33.36
CA ILE A 507 -2.89 33.05 -32.37
C ILE A 507 -2.05 34.17 -33.00
N ALA A 508 -2.73 35.04 -33.76
CA ALA A 508 -2.29 36.40 -34.01
C ALA A 508 -3.50 37.26 -34.37
N GLY A 509 -3.78 38.29 -33.56
CA GLY A 509 -4.52 39.48 -34.00
C GLY A 509 -6.01 39.53 -33.71
N ARG A 510 -6.40 39.73 -32.43
CA ARG A 510 -7.60 40.53 -32.13
C ARG A 510 -7.18 41.98 -31.93
N ARG A 511 -7.46 42.83 -32.94
CA ARG A 511 -7.71 44.26 -32.76
C ARG A 511 -9.05 44.60 -33.40
N SER A 512 -9.92 45.17 -32.58
CA SER A 512 -11.21 45.74 -32.93
C SER A 512 -11.04 47.09 -33.63
N SER A 513 -11.77 47.32 -34.71
CA SER A 513 -12.23 48.66 -35.10
C SER A 513 -13.52 48.59 -35.91
N VAL A 514 -14.48 49.38 -35.45
CA VAL A 514 -15.81 49.67 -36.00
C VAL A 514 -15.71 50.42 -37.33
N SER A 515 -16.55 50.09 -38.32
CA SER A 515 -17.28 51.07 -39.14
C SER A 515 -18.28 50.39 -40.09
N GLU A 516 -19.40 51.09 -40.26
CA GLU A 516 -20.58 50.77 -41.06
C GLU A 516 -20.30 50.55 -42.56
N ARG A 517 -21.19 49.81 -43.25
CA ARG A 517 -22.17 50.39 -44.20
C ARG A 517 -22.56 49.43 -45.35
N GLU A 518 -23.88 49.43 -45.59
CA GLU A 518 -24.62 49.18 -46.83
C GLU A 518 -25.09 47.78 -47.29
N LYS A 519 -26.43 47.74 -47.43
CA LYS A 519 -27.31 46.81 -48.12
C LYS A 519 -27.04 46.80 -49.64
N ASN A 520 -27.18 45.64 -50.28
CA ASN A 520 -28.19 45.38 -51.32
C ASN A 520 -27.95 44.07 -52.12
N GLY A 521 -28.94 43.16 -52.07
CA GLY A 521 -29.40 42.37 -53.24
C GLY A 521 -28.56 41.18 -53.72
N PRO A 522 -29.10 40.36 -54.64
CA PRO A 522 -29.89 39.18 -54.28
C PRO A 522 -29.33 37.85 -54.81
N ALA A 523 -29.89 36.75 -54.29
CA ALA A 523 -29.69 35.37 -54.74
C ALA A 523 -30.02 35.15 -56.23
N PRO A 524 -29.48 34.08 -56.84
CA PRO A 524 -30.32 33.02 -57.40
C PRO A 524 -29.82 31.62 -56.99
N GLN A 525 -30.71 30.70 -56.59
CA GLN A 525 -31.38 29.68 -57.41
C GLN A 525 -30.45 28.60 -58.03
N GLY A 526 -30.78 27.34 -57.71
CA GLY A 526 -30.33 26.13 -58.43
C GLY A 526 -30.34 24.93 -57.47
N LEU A 527 -31.45 24.18 -57.38
CA LEU A 527 -31.65 22.91 -58.10
C LEU A 527 -30.46 21.96 -57.83
N GLY A 528 -30.57 20.90 -57.04
CA GLY A 528 -31.60 19.87 -57.03
C GLY A 528 -30.91 18.51 -57.21
N ILE A 529 -31.59 17.43 -56.81
CA ILE A 529 -31.38 16.04 -57.23
C ILE A 529 -30.38 15.21 -56.38
N SER A 530 -30.93 14.69 -55.28
CA SER A 530 -31.07 13.26 -54.95
C SER A 530 -30.32 12.14 -55.72
N ARG A 531 -29.80 11.19 -54.91
CA ARG A 531 -29.92 9.71 -54.96
C ARG A 531 -28.81 8.84 -55.59
N GLY A 532 -28.55 7.74 -54.86
CA GLY A 532 -27.98 6.44 -55.28
C GLY A 532 -26.52 6.30 -54.85
N ARG A 533 -26.10 5.50 -53.88
CA ARG A 533 -26.35 4.09 -53.46
C ARG A 533 -25.99 3.04 -54.53
N GLY A 534 -24.85 2.40 -54.28
CA GLY A 534 -24.51 1.03 -54.67
C GLY A 534 -23.18 0.90 -55.41
N PRO A 535 -22.49 -0.26 -55.34
CA PRO A 535 -22.77 -1.47 -54.55
C PRO A 535 -22.09 -1.50 -53.18
#